data_AF-A0A1V5HM48-F1
#
_entry.id   AF-A0A1V5HM48-F1
#
_cell.length_a   1.000
_cell.length_b   1.000
_cell.length_c   1.000
_cell.angle_alpha   90.00
_cell.angle_beta   90.00
_cell.angle_gamma   90.00
#
_symmetry.space_group_name_H-M   'P 1'
#
loop_
_entity.id
_entity.type
_entity.pdbx_description
1 polymer ?
#
loop_
_entity_poly.entity_id
_entity_poly.type
_entity_poly.pdbx_seq_one_letter_code
_entity_poly.pdbx_strand_id
1 'polypeptide(L)'
;MEYEKTILELLERVVTLEEKVAVLEGNLANRGAKPARGKYTEMVIDYINRKIEKAKKQGLNNITLTSGNIQKDVGLKNRLPLVCNAMRKCMDDKSEIVYETPSGQSSTFTIKWNF
;
A
#
# COMPACT_ATOMS: atom_id res chain seq x y z
N MET A 1 -29.59 24.48 -24.35
CA MET A 1 -30.72 23.99 -23.52
C MET A 1 -30.14 23.41 -22.23
N GLU A 2 -30.80 23.55 -21.07
CA GLU A 2 -30.25 23.05 -19.78
C GLU A 2 -29.91 21.55 -19.81
N TYR A 3 -30.66 20.76 -20.58
CA TYR A 3 -30.41 19.32 -20.76
C TYR A 3 -29.04 19.00 -21.36
N GLU A 4 -28.56 19.83 -22.28
CA GLU A 4 -27.30 19.62 -22.99
C GLU A 4 -26.10 19.77 -22.04
N LYS A 5 -26.20 20.75 -21.13
CA LYS A 5 -25.21 20.98 -20.08
C LYS A 5 -25.20 19.81 -19.08
N THR A 6 -26.37 19.34 -18.67
CA THR A 6 -26.51 18.19 -17.77
C THR A 6 -25.94 16.91 -18.39
N ILE A 7 -26.17 16.69 -19.70
CA ILE A 7 -25.62 15.54 -20.42
C ILE A 7 -24.10 15.60 -20.46
N LEU A 8 -23.51 16.76 -20.74
CA LEU A 8 -22.05 16.96 -20.72
C LEU A 8 -21.44 16.68 -19.34
N GLU A 9 -22.03 17.19 -18.26
CA GLU A 9 -21.56 16.94 -16.89
C GLU A 9 -21.65 15.46 -16.50
N LEU A 10 -22.70 14.76 -16.95
CA LEU A 10 -22.83 13.33 -16.71
C LEU A 10 -21.77 12.52 -17.46
N LEU A 11 -21.47 12.88 -18.72
CA LEU A 11 -20.42 12.21 -19.50
C LEU A 11 -19.03 12.38 -18.87
N GLU A 12 -18.69 13.57 -18.39
CA GLU A 12 -17.42 13.83 -17.72
C GLU A 12 -17.26 13.00 -16.42
N ARG A 13 -18.35 12.86 -15.66
CA ARG A 13 -18.38 11.99 -14.47
C ARG A 13 -18.23 10.52 -14.81
N VAL A 14 -18.83 10.05 -15.91
CA VAL A 14 -18.72 8.66 -16.37
C VAL A 14 -17.26 8.35 -16.74
N VAL A 15 -16.60 9.22 -17.52
CA VAL A 15 -15.18 9.04 -17.88
C VAL A 15 -14.31 8.94 -16.62
N THR A 16 -14.52 9.86 -15.66
CA THR A 16 -13.79 9.84 -14.38
C THR A 16 -14.03 8.54 -13.59
N LEU A 17 -15.23 7.97 -13.67
CA LEU A 17 -15.56 6.72 -13.01
C LEU A 17 -14.91 5.52 -13.70
N GLU A 18 -14.91 5.49 -15.04
CA GLU A 18 -14.26 4.44 -15.82
C GLU A 18 -12.75 4.38 -15.54
N GLU A 19 -12.07 5.53 -15.47
CA GLU A 19 -10.65 5.59 -15.09
C GLU A 19 -10.40 5.04 -13.68
N LYS A 20 -11.27 5.38 -12.71
CA LYS A 20 -11.17 4.88 -11.34
C LYS A 20 -11.42 3.37 -11.26
N VAL A 21 -12.37 2.84 -12.02
CA VAL A 21 -12.68 1.41 -12.08
C VAL A 21 -11.49 0.64 -12.66
N ALA A 22 -10.89 1.11 -13.75
CA ALA A 22 -9.72 0.46 -14.35
C ALA A 22 -8.54 0.33 -13.36
N VAL A 23 -8.30 1.36 -12.55
CA VAL A 23 -7.28 1.32 -11.49
C VAL A 23 -7.64 0.29 -10.40
N LEU A 24 -8.91 0.22 -10.01
CA LEU A 24 -9.36 -0.74 -8.99
C LEU A 24 -9.26 -2.20 -9.49
N GLU A 25 -9.65 -2.47 -10.74
CA GLU A 25 -9.57 -3.79 -11.36
C GLU A 25 -8.11 -4.24 -11.54
N GLY A 26 -7.22 -3.36 -12.00
CA GLY A 26 -5.78 -3.67 -12.07
C GLY A 26 -5.17 -3.98 -10.71
N ASN A 27 -5.65 -3.34 -9.65
CA ASN A 27 -5.25 -3.64 -8.28
C ASN A 27 -5.83 -4.97 -7.76
N LEU A 28 -7.03 -5.38 -8.23
CA LEU A 28 -7.67 -6.66 -7.89
C LEU A 28 -6.98 -7.84 -8.59
N ALA A 29 -6.62 -7.70 -9.87
CA ALA A 29 -5.90 -8.73 -10.62
C ALA A 29 -4.55 -9.12 -9.95
N ASN A 30 -3.90 -8.14 -9.31
CA ASN A 30 -2.66 -8.35 -8.55
C ASN A 30 -2.85 -9.08 -7.20
N ARG A 31 -4.08 -9.28 -6.72
CA ARG A 31 -4.35 -9.98 -5.43
C ARG A 31 -4.45 -11.50 -5.56
N GLY A 32 -4.59 -12.04 -6.78
CA GLY A 32 -4.88 -13.47 -7.00
C GLY A 32 -3.67 -14.37 -7.28
N ALA A 33 -2.55 -13.81 -7.77
CA ALA A 33 -1.37 -14.60 -8.12
C ALA A 33 -0.50 -14.81 -6.87
N LYS A 34 -0.48 -16.04 -6.32
CA LYS A 34 0.49 -16.41 -5.29
C LYS A 34 1.89 -16.30 -5.91
N PRO A 35 2.78 -15.43 -5.40
CA PRO A 35 4.11 -15.30 -5.97
C PRO A 35 4.91 -16.59 -5.71
N ALA A 36 5.84 -16.90 -6.61
CA ALA A 36 6.73 -18.04 -6.48
C ALA A 36 7.49 -18.01 -5.13
N ARG A 37 7.83 -19.18 -4.60
CA ARG A 37 8.60 -19.34 -3.34
C ARG A 37 9.86 -18.48 -3.43
N GLY A 38 10.04 -17.54 -2.49
CA GLY A 38 11.15 -16.59 -2.46
C GLY A 38 10.78 -15.14 -2.81
N LYS A 39 9.71 -14.90 -3.59
CA LYS A 39 9.30 -13.56 -4.02
C LYS A 39 8.38 -12.81 -3.04
N TYR A 40 8.04 -13.43 -1.92
CA TYR A 40 7.14 -12.84 -0.93
C TYR A 40 7.76 -11.61 -0.24
N THR A 41 9.07 -11.63 0.04
CA THR A 41 9.75 -10.49 0.66
C THR A 41 9.81 -9.30 -0.29
N GLU A 42 10.13 -9.54 -1.57
CA GLU A 42 10.11 -8.52 -2.63
C GLU A 42 8.71 -7.92 -2.78
N MET A 43 7.66 -8.76 -2.81
CA MET A 43 6.28 -8.28 -2.89
C MET A 43 5.90 -7.33 -1.75
N VAL A 44 6.36 -7.60 -0.53
CA VAL A 44 6.13 -6.72 0.62
C VAL A 44 6.93 -5.42 0.49
N ILE A 45 8.18 -5.49 0.03
CA ILE A 45 9.02 -4.30 -0.22
C ILE A 45 8.36 -3.41 -1.28
N ASP A 46 7.92 -3.98 -2.40
CA ASP A 46 7.21 -3.26 -3.47
C ASP A 46 5.90 -2.65 -2.99
N TYR A 47 5.20 -3.33 -2.07
CA TYR A 47 4.00 -2.78 -1.45
C TYR A 47 4.31 -1.54 -0.60
N ILE A 48 5.35 -1.61 0.23
CA ILE A 48 5.80 -0.50 1.07
C ILE A 48 6.23 0.67 0.19
N ASN A 49 7.08 0.45 -0.82
CA ASN A 49 7.54 1.48 -1.74
C ASN A 49 6.39 2.19 -2.46
N ARG A 50 5.39 1.43 -2.95
CA ARG A 50 4.19 2.02 -3.57
C ARG A 50 3.38 2.88 -2.61
N LYS A 51 3.26 2.48 -1.34
CA LYS A 51 2.58 3.28 -0.30
C LYS A 51 3.32 4.57 -0.01
N ILE A 52 4.64 4.49 0.09
CA ILE A 52 5.54 5.64 0.27
C ILE A 52 5.41 6.62 -0.91
N GLU A 53 5.51 6.13 -2.14
CA GLU A 53 5.41 6.97 -3.34
C GLU A 53 4.04 7.62 -3.45
N LYS A 54 2.96 6.88 -3.12
CA LYS A 54 1.61 7.44 -3.06
C LYS A 54 1.49 8.55 -2.01
N ALA A 55 2.08 8.38 -0.83
CA ALA A 55 2.09 9.43 0.20
C ALA A 55 2.87 10.67 -0.26
N LYS A 56 4.02 10.50 -0.90
CA LYS A 56 4.78 11.60 -1.52
C LYS A 56 3.96 12.35 -2.57
N LYS A 57 3.26 11.63 -3.46
CA LYS A 57 2.36 12.23 -4.47
C LYS A 57 1.19 12.99 -3.86
N GLN A 58 0.77 12.63 -2.64
CA GLN A 58 -0.27 13.32 -1.88
C GLN A 58 0.27 14.53 -1.08
N GLY A 59 1.58 14.80 -1.13
CA GLY A 59 2.19 15.90 -0.37
C GLY A 59 2.34 15.62 1.13
N LEU A 60 2.34 14.35 1.54
CA LEU A 60 2.56 13.96 2.94
C LEU A 60 4.06 13.95 3.26
N ASN A 61 4.43 14.54 4.40
CA ASN A 61 5.81 14.58 4.89
C ASN A 61 6.24 13.25 5.54
N ASN A 62 5.28 12.41 5.93
CA ASN A 62 5.55 11.12 6.53
C ASN A 62 4.40 10.12 6.28
N ILE A 63 4.72 8.84 6.41
CA ILE A 63 3.74 7.75 6.39
C ILE A 63 4.07 6.76 7.50
N THR A 64 3.04 6.35 8.24
CA THR A 64 3.15 5.32 9.28
C THR A 64 2.50 4.05 8.77
N LEU A 65 3.24 2.94 8.76
CA LEU A 65 2.70 1.61 8.41
C LEU A 65 2.94 0.62 9.55
N THR A 66 1.92 -0.21 9.79
CA THR A 66 1.94 -1.27 10.79
C THR A 66 2.01 -2.64 10.09
N SER A 67 2.85 -3.53 10.59
CA SER A 67 3.10 -4.87 10.04
C SER A 67 1.81 -5.69 9.88
N GLY A 68 0.89 -5.64 10.83
CA GLY A 68 -0.40 -6.34 10.77
C GLY A 68 -1.31 -5.84 9.65
N ASN A 69 -1.28 -4.54 9.35
CA ASN A 69 -2.04 -3.97 8.23
C ASN A 69 -1.43 -4.39 6.90
N ILE A 70 -0.09 -4.30 6.76
CA ILE A 70 0.62 -4.77 5.56
C ILE A 70 0.34 -6.26 5.31
N GLN A 71 0.39 -7.08 6.35
CA GLN A 71 0.12 -8.51 6.26
C GLN A 71 -1.29 -8.78 5.71
N LYS A 72 -2.30 -8.05 6.20
CA LYS A 72 -3.69 -8.16 5.72
C LYS A 72 -3.82 -7.70 4.27
N ASP A 73 -3.22 -6.56 3.94
CA ASP A 73 -3.30 -5.96 2.61
C ASP A 73 -2.64 -6.80 1.52
N VAL A 74 -1.50 -7.43 1.84
CA VAL A 74 -0.76 -8.33 0.93
C VAL A 74 -1.33 -9.76 0.95
N GLY A 75 -2.26 -10.07 1.86
CA GLY A 75 -2.92 -11.38 1.94
C GLY A 75 -2.05 -12.51 2.48
N LEU A 76 -0.99 -12.20 3.23
CA LEU A 76 -0.05 -13.20 3.75
C LEU A 76 -0.50 -13.79 5.08
N LYS A 77 -1.06 -15.01 5.07
CA LYS A 77 -1.43 -15.69 6.33
C LYS A 77 -0.19 -16.28 7.02
N ASN A 78 -0.04 -16.04 8.33
CA ASN A 78 1.03 -16.61 9.19
C ASN A 78 2.47 -16.31 8.73
N ARG A 79 2.72 -15.12 8.16
CA ARG A 79 4.05 -14.68 7.69
C ARG A 79 4.47 -13.33 8.27
N LEU A 80 4.06 -13.02 9.50
CA LEU A 80 4.48 -11.80 10.21
C LEU A 80 5.99 -11.63 10.24
N PRO A 81 6.80 -12.68 10.48
CA PRO A 81 8.25 -12.49 10.52
C PRO A 81 8.86 -12.02 9.21
N LEU A 82 8.30 -12.49 8.09
CA LEU A 82 8.72 -12.06 6.76
C LEU A 82 8.35 -10.59 6.52
N VAL A 83 7.16 -10.17 6.94
CA VAL A 83 6.71 -8.78 6.82
C VAL A 83 7.57 -7.85 7.65
N CYS A 84 7.84 -8.18 8.91
CA CYS A 84 8.67 -7.34 9.79
C CYS A 84 10.11 -7.24 9.26
N ASN A 85 10.69 -8.36 8.79
CA ASN A 85 12.02 -8.36 8.17
C ASN A 85 12.05 -7.49 6.89
N ALA A 86 11.01 -7.55 6.05
CA ALA A 86 10.88 -6.70 4.88
C ALA A 86 10.78 -5.22 5.26
N MET A 87 9.97 -4.88 6.27
CA MET A 87 9.86 -3.51 6.76
C MET A 87 11.19 -2.96 7.28
N ARG A 88 11.97 -3.76 8.03
CA ARG A 88 13.32 -3.35 8.48
C ARG A 88 14.29 -3.14 7.32
N LYS A 89 14.20 -3.96 6.27
CA LYS A 89 15.00 -3.78 5.05
C LYS A 89 14.65 -2.50 4.30
N CYS A 90 13.41 -2.04 4.39
CA CYS A 90 12.95 -0.78 3.81
C CYS A 90 13.20 0.44 4.71
N MET A 91 13.84 0.28 5.87
CA MET A 91 14.17 1.44 6.71
C MET A 91 15.35 2.20 6.08
N ASP A 92 15.12 3.49 5.83
CA ASP A 92 16.15 4.47 5.54
C ASP A 92 16.55 5.24 6.80
N ASP A 93 17.63 6.03 6.75
CA ASP A 93 18.14 6.84 7.88
C ASP A 93 17.12 7.83 8.47
N LYS A 94 16.10 8.22 7.69
CA LYS A 94 15.00 9.10 8.13
C LYS A 94 13.85 8.36 8.81
N SER A 95 13.89 7.03 8.83
CA SER A 95 12.78 6.19 9.31
C SER A 95 12.87 5.97 10.80
N GLU A 96 11.74 6.05 11.49
CA GLU A 96 11.66 5.88 12.94
C GLU A 96 10.76 4.70 13.29
N ILE A 97 11.19 3.89 14.24
CA ILE A 97 10.37 2.83 14.83
C ILE A 97 9.44 3.47 15.85
N VAL A 98 8.14 3.49 15.57
CA VAL A 98 7.12 4.05 16.47
C VAL A 98 6.80 3.07 17.59
N TYR A 99 6.73 1.77 17.25
CA TYR A 99 6.42 0.73 18.21
C TYR A 99 7.06 -0.60 17.81
N GLU A 100 7.69 -1.25 18.79
CA GLU A 100 8.31 -2.56 18.64
C GLU A 100 8.07 -3.43 19.88
N THR A 101 7.81 -4.71 19.65
CA THR A 101 7.73 -5.70 20.73
C THR A 101 9.10 -6.25 21.06
N PRO A 102 9.36 -6.75 22.28
CA PRO A 102 10.66 -7.36 22.64
C PRO A 102 11.10 -8.50 21.72
N SER A 103 10.13 -9.21 21.10
CA SER A 103 10.38 -10.26 20.11
C SER A 103 10.80 -9.74 18.73
N GLY A 104 10.60 -8.45 18.44
CA GLY A 104 10.81 -7.82 17.14
C GLY A 104 9.89 -8.31 16.01
N GLN A 105 8.95 -9.22 16.32
CA GLN A 105 8.14 -9.96 15.35
C GLN A 105 6.68 -9.99 15.82
N SER A 106 5.98 -8.87 15.63
CA SER A 106 4.58 -8.70 16.04
C SER A 106 3.77 -8.01 14.96
N SER A 107 2.45 -8.24 14.95
CA SER A 107 1.47 -7.52 14.12
C SER A 107 1.32 -6.05 14.52
N THR A 108 1.84 -5.65 15.68
CA THR A 108 1.84 -4.27 16.17
C THR A 108 3.11 -3.49 15.81
N PHE A 109 4.11 -4.15 15.21
CA PHE A 109 5.35 -3.49 14.79
C PHE A 109 5.05 -2.36 13.80
N THR A 110 5.44 -1.14 14.15
CA THR A 110 5.06 0.07 13.43
C THR A 110 6.28 0.93 13.15
N ILE A 111 6.46 1.27 11.88
CA ILE A 111 7.52 2.16 11.40
C ILE A 111 6.88 3.39 10.76
N LYS A 112 7.47 4.54 11.01
CA LYS A 112 7.18 5.81 10.37
C LYS A 112 8.31 6.15 9.42
N TRP A 113 8.00 6.29 8.14
CA TRP A 113 8.93 6.80 7.15
C TRP A 113 8.72 8.30 6.99
N ASN A 114 9.76 9.08 7.23
CA ASN A 114 9.78 10.52 6.98
C ASN A 114 10.46 10.78 5.63
N PHE A 115 9.91 11.68 4.81
CA PHE A 115 10.44 12.02 3.48
C PHE A 115 10.98 13.45 3.46
#